data_AF-A0A6P8K9C9-F1
#
_entry.id   AF-A0A6P8K9C9-F1
#
_cell.length_a   1.000
_cell.length_b   1.000
_cell.length_c   1.000
_cell.angle_alpha   90.00
_cell.angle_beta   90.00
_cell.angle_gamma   90.00
#
_symmetry.space_group_name_H-M   'P 1'
#
loop_
_entity.id
_entity.type
_entity.pdbx_description
1 polymer ?
#
loop_
_entity_poly.entity_id
_entity_poly.type
_entity_poly.pdbx_seq_one_letter_code
_entity_poly.pdbx_strand_id
1 'polypeptide(L)'
;MKAILVFILFILTVQAKSKCSQVLHLNLNPHCGILPDCNFDGPNRSFLENVSCEREENGKPGFIKIISGKCRPGKPRCSFK
;
A
#
# COMPACT_ATOMS: atom_id res chain seq x y z
N MET A 1 23.19 -31.87 6.77
CA MET A 1 22.08 -31.60 7.71
C MET A 1 22.00 -30.14 8.15
N LYS A 2 23.05 -29.53 8.74
CA LYS A 2 23.01 -28.10 9.16
C LYS A 2 22.65 -27.12 8.03
N ALA A 3 23.27 -27.26 6.85
CA ALA A 3 22.99 -26.39 5.71
C ALA A 3 21.55 -26.50 5.19
N ILE A 4 20.97 -27.71 5.24
CA ILE A 4 19.58 -27.96 4.83
C ILE A 4 18.61 -27.28 5.81
N LEU A 5 18.87 -27.38 7.12
CA LEU A 5 18.09 -26.68 8.14
C LEU A 5 18.14 -25.15 7.97
N VAL A 6 19.31 -24.60 7.67
CA VAL A 6 19.47 -23.16 7.39
C VAL A 6 18.72 -22.75 6.13
N PHE A 7 18.78 -23.57 5.07
CA PHE A 7 18.07 -23.30 3.82
C PHE A 7 16.55 -23.38 3.98
N ILE A 8 16.05 -24.33 4.77
CA ILE A 8 14.62 -24.45 5.12
C ILE A 8 14.16 -23.25 5.94
N LEU A 9 14.92 -22.84 6.97
CA LEU A 9 14.61 -21.65 7.77
C LEU A 9 14.57 -20.39 6.90
N PHE A 10 15.52 -20.25 5.96
CA PHE A 10 15.54 -19.14 5.02
C PHE A 10 14.30 -19.13 4.12
N ILE A 11 13.91 -20.27 3.53
CA ILE A 11 12.69 -20.35 2.70
C ILE A 11 11.42 -20.06 3.52
N LEU A 12 11.34 -20.51 4.77
CA LEU A 12 10.22 -20.23 5.66
C LEU A 12 10.09 -18.73 5.98
N THR A 13 11.21 -18.00 6.10
CA THR A 13 11.18 -16.54 6.26
C THR A 13 10.74 -15.79 5.00
N VAL A 14 10.97 -16.38 3.81
CA VAL A 14 10.64 -15.75 2.52
C VAL A 14 9.15 -15.91 2.16
N GLN A 15 8.43 -16.89 2.73
CA GLN A 15 6.99 -17.07 2.51
C GLN A 15 6.11 -16.16 3.41
N ALA A 16 6.56 -14.95 3.72
CA ALA A 16 5.70 -13.96 4.35
C ALA A 16 4.59 -13.56 3.36
N LYS A 17 3.41 -14.17 3.51
CA LYS A 17 2.21 -13.70 2.81
C LYS A 17 1.96 -12.24 3.19
N SER A 18 1.60 -11.41 2.21
CA SER A 18 1.17 -10.04 2.47
C SER A 18 0.00 -10.06 3.46
N LYS A 19 0.04 -9.16 4.42
CA LYS A 19 -1.01 -8.87 5.40
C LYS A 19 -2.07 -7.93 4.82
N CYS A 20 -1.85 -7.38 3.63
CA CYS A 20 -2.78 -6.47 2.98
C CYS A 20 -3.96 -7.20 2.34
N SER A 21 -5.12 -6.56 2.35
CA SER A 21 -6.36 -7.15 1.82
C SER A 21 -6.25 -7.29 0.30
N GLN A 22 -6.40 -8.51 -0.20
CA GLN A 22 -6.52 -8.75 -1.65
C GLN A 22 -7.94 -8.47 -2.19
N VAL A 23 -8.88 -8.10 -1.32
CA VAL A 23 -10.26 -7.78 -1.73
C VAL A 23 -10.32 -6.35 -2.22
N LEU A 24 -10.46 -6.19 -3.53
CA LEU A 24 -10.68 -4.91 -4.18
C LEU A 24 -12.18 -4.70 -4.44
N HIS A 25 -12.75 -3.66 -3.83
CA HIS A 25 -14.11 -3.24 -4.18
C HIS A 25 -14.09 -2.50 -5.53
N LEU A 26 -14.91 -2.92 -6.48
CA LEU A 26 -14.98 -2.36 -7.84
C LEU A 26 -15.87 -1.10 -7.95
N ASN A 27 -16.33 -0.55 -6.82
CA ASN A 27 -17.15 0.65 -6.82
C ASN A 27 -16.30 1.89 -7.16
N LEU A 28 -16.76 2.70 -8.11
CA LEU A 28 -16.14 3.98 -8.43
C LEU A 28 -16.70 5.05 -7.50
N ASN A 29 -15.96 5.35 -6.44
CA ASN A 29 -16.24 6.44 -5.52
C ASN A 29 -14.91 7.11 -5.19
N PRO A 30 -14.44 8.09 -5.99
CA PRO A 30 -13.06 8.58 -5.91
C PRO A 30 -12.66 9.05 -4.53
N HIS A 31 -11.42 8.77 -4.15
CA HIS A 31 -10.80 9.24 -2.92
C HIS A 31 -9.38 9.73 -3.19
N CYS A 32 -8.81 10.46 -2.24
CA CYS A 32 -7.45 10.97 -2.29
C CYS A 32 -6.66 10.54 -1.06
N GLY A 33 -5.53 9.87 -1.28
CA GLY A 33 -4.54 9.56 -0.25
C GLY A 33 -3.55 10.71 -0.07
N ILE A 34 -3.34 11.13 1.17
CA ILE A 34 -2.52 12.29 1.53
C ILE A 34 -1.21 11.83 2.17
N LEU A 35 -0.09 12.31 1.62
CA LEU A 35 1.24 12.25 2.22
C LEU A 35 1.75 13.68 2.52
N PRO A 36 2.85 13.83 3.28
CA PRO A 36 3.42 15.15 3.58
C PRO A 36 3.69 15.96 2.31
N ASP A 37 4.31 15.34 1.31
CA ASP A 37 4.87 16.06 0.15
C ASP A 37 4.08 15.83 -1.14
N CYS A 38 3.18 14.85 -1.17
CA CYS A 38 2.42 14.50 -2.38
C CYS A 38 1.03 13.94 -2.04
N ASN A 39 0.16 13.90 -3.04
CA ASN A 39 -1.17 13.29 -2.95
C ASN A 39 -1.33 12.20 -4.01
N PHE A 40 -2.21 11.23 -3.75
CA PHE A 40 -2.48 10.12 -4.67
C PHE A 40 -3.97 9.91 -4.91
N ASP A 41 -4.38 10.01 -6.18
CA ASP A 41 -5.76 9.77 -6.60
C ASP A 41 -6.06 8.26 -6.61
N GLY A 42 -7.16 7.86 -5.98
CA GLY A 42 -7.64 6.47 -5.99
C GLY A 42 -9.10 6.36 -6.48
N PRO A 43 -9.46 5.25 -7.16
CA PRO A 43 -10.83 5.00 -7.61
C PRO A 43 -11.83 4.82 -6.45
N ASN A 44 -11.36 4.35 -5.28
CA ASN A 44 -12.13 4.26 -4.04
C ASN A 44 -11.25 4.16 -2.79
N ARG A 45 -11.91 4.19 -1.62
CA ARG A 45 -11.27 4.11 -0.30
C ARG A 45 -10.52 2.80 -0.08
N SER A 46 -11.14 1.66 -0.42
CA SER A 46 -10.54 0.33 -0.23
C SER A 46 -9.25 0.16 -1.03
N PHE A 47 -9.22 0.65 -2.27
CA PHE A 47 -7.99 0.68 -3.07
C PHE A 47 -6.87 1.47 -2.38
N LEU A 48 -7.18 2.66 -1.84
CA LEU A 48 -6.18 3.48 -1.15
C LEU A 48 -5.71 2.86 0.17
N GLU A 49 -6.60 2.17 0.90
CA GLU A 49 -6.22 1.42 2.09
C GLU A 49 -5.27 0.28 1.75
N ASN A 50 -5.52 -0.46 0.65
CA ASN A 50 -4.61 -1.50 0.19
C ASN A 50 -3.25 -0.93 -0.23
N VAL A 51 -3.24 0.14 -1.03
CA VAL A 51 -1.99 0.84 -1.41
C VAL A 51 -1.25 1.36 -0.17
N SER A 52 -1.96 1.88 0.84
CA SER A 52 -1.34 2.31 2.10
C SER A 52 -0.66 1.16 2.82
N CYS A 53 -1.35 0.03 2.93
CA CYS A 53 -0.81 -1.17 3.55
C CYS A 53 0.42 -1.70 2.80
N GLU A 54 0.34 -1.81 1.47
CA GLU A 54 1.46 -2.26 0.64
C GLU A 54 2.69 -1.36 0.82
N ARG A 55 2.49 -0.05 0.96
CA ARG A 55 3.59 0.88 1.26
C ARG A 55 4.22 0.58 2.61
N GLU A 56 3.42 0.38 3.64
CA GLU A 56 3.88 0.05 5.00
C GLU A 56 4.65 -1.28 5.04
N GLU A 57 4.17 -2.31 4.33
CA GLU A 57 4.87 -3.59 4.20
C GLU A 57 6.24 -3.44 3.52
N ASN A 58 6.37 -2.48 2.60
CA ASN A 58 7.62 -2.15 1.91
C ASN A 58 8.47 -1.10 2.64
N GLY A 59 8.18 -0.81 3.92
CA GLY A 59 8.95 0.13 4.75
C GLY A 59 8.77 1.60 4.34
N LYS A 60 7.77 1.92 3.52
CA LYS A 60 7.39 3.28 3.15
C LYS A 60 6.23 3.74 4.05
N PRO A 61 6.09 5.05 4.33
CA PRO A 61 4.94 5.54 5.09
C PRO A 61 3.64 5.35 4.32
N GLY A 62 2.60 4.85 5.01
CA GLY A 62 1.23 4.83 4.53
C GLY A 62 0.63 6.24 4.39
N PHE A 63 -0.60 6.34 3.88
CA PHE A 63 -1.31 7.61 3.78
C PHE A 63 -1.65 8.14 5.17
N ILE A 64 -1.33 9.41 5.43
CA ILE A 64 -1.67 10.09 6.69
C ILE A 64 -3.19 10.27 6.79
N LYS A 65 -3.83 10.50 5.65
CA LYS A 65 -5.28 10.66 5.55
C LYS A 65 -5.78 10.16 4.20
N ILE A 66 -6.96 9.57 4.21
CA ILE A 66 -7.74 9.30 3.01
C ILE A 66 -8.99 10.16 3.07
N ILE A 67 -9.21 11.01 2.07
CA ILE A 67 -10.38 11.89 1.97
C ILE A 67 -11.23 11.52 0.77
N SER A 68 -12.54 11.77 0.86
CA SER A 68 -13.45 11.57 -0.28
C SER A 68 -13.22 12.62 -1.36
N GLY A 69 -13.41 12.20 -2.61
CA GLY A 69 -13.18 13.00 -3.82
C GLY A 69 -11.75 12.87 -4.36
N LYS A 70 -11.55 13.44 -5.55
CA LYS A 70 -10.21 13.53 -6.17
C LYS A 70 -9.30 14.45 -5.37
N CYS A 71 -8.00 14.26 -5.52
CA CYS A 71 -7.01 15.12 -4.91
C CYS A 71 -7.15 16.57 -5.40
N ARG A 72 -7.16 17.51 -4.47
CA ARG A 72 -7.20 18.94 -4.81
C ARG A 72 -5.87 19.37 -5.46
N PRO A 73 -5.90 20.26 -6.45
CA PRO A 73 -4.69 20.88 -6.98
C PRO A 73 -4.01 21.70 -5.88
N GLY A 74 -2.67 21.64 -5.81
CA GLY A 74 -1.86 22.37 -4.82
C GLY A 74 -0.71 21.56 -4.23
N LYS A 75 -0.79 20.23 -4.24
CA LYS A 75 0.35 19.33 -3.99
C LYS A 75 0.63 18.46 -5.21
N PRO A 76 1.88 18.06 -5.46
CA PRO A 76 2.21 17.20 -6.58
C PRO A 76 1.58 15.81 -6.39
N ARG A 77 1.42 15.09 -7.51
CA ARG A 77 1.04 13.68 -7.46
C ARG A 77 2.20 12.83 -6.97
N CYS A 78 1.90 11.82 -6.17
CA CYS A 78 2.89 10.86 -5.74
C CYS A 78 3.42 10.06 -6.93
N SER A 79 4.74 9.94 -7.04
CA SER A 79 5.39 9.01 -7.95
C SER A 79 5.59 7.70 -7.21
N PHE A 80 4.75 6.71 -7.50
CA PHE A 80 4.98 5.34 -7.04
C PHE A 80 5.81 4.62 -8.09
N LYS A 81 7.09 4.42 -7.77
CA LYS A 81 7.97 3.43 -8.39
C LYS A 81 7.93 2.15 -7.56
#